data_AF-A0A530M0F9-F1
#
_entry.id   AF-A0A530M0F9-F1
#
_cell.length_a   1.000
_cell.length_b   1.000
_cell.length_c   1.000
_cell.angle_alpha   90.00
_cell.angle_beta   90.00
_cell.angle_gamma   90.00
#
_symmetry.space_group_name_H-M   'P 1'
#
loop_
_entity.id
_entity.type
_entity.pdbx_description
1 polymer ?
#
loop_
_entity_poly.entity_id
_entity_poly.type
_entity_poly.pdbx_seq_one_letter_code
_entity_poly.pdbx_strand_id
1 'polypeptide(L)'
;PVTLPHMLMIGVWPLIMGVTMFLQMRMNPTPPDPTQAAIFTWMPVIFTFMMAGFPAGLVIYWAWNNTLSILQQGVIMKRQGAKIELWDNLVALFRKKPSPAE
;
A
#
# COMPACT_ATOMS: atom_id res chain seq x y z
N PRO A 1 8.33 -19.92 -29.46
CA PRO A 1 7.66 -19.92 -28.14
C PRO A 1 7.35 -18.49 -27.69
N VAL A 2 6.09 -18.16 -27.41
CA VAL A 2 5.72 -16.84 -26.85
C VAL A 2 6.15 -16.84 -25.39
N THR A 3 7.26 -16.16 -25.08
CA THR A 3 7.64 -15.87 -23.70
C THR A 3 6.86 -14.64 -23.25
N LEU A 4 5.93 -14.83 -22.30
CA LEU A 4 5.25 -13.70 -21.69
C LEU A 4 6.31 -12.79 -21.02
N PRO A 5 6.18 -11.47 -21.14
CA PRO A 5 7.08 -10.54 -20.46
C PRO A 5 7.17 -10.90 -18.98
N HIS A 6 8.38 -11.08 -18.46
CA HIS A 6 8.58 -11.51 -17.07
C HIS A 6 7.96 -10.54 -16.04
N MET A 7 7.79 -9.26 -16.41
CA MET A 7 7.03 -8.27 -15.64
C MET A 7 5.54 -8.60 -15.43
N LEU A 8 4.95 -9.44 -16.28
CA LEU A 8 3.55 -9.90 -16.14
C LEU A 8 3.45 -11.19 -15.30
N MET A 9 4.58 -11.85 -15.03
CA MET A 9 4.64 -13.03 -14.15
C MET A 9 4.76 -12.57 -12.70
N ILE A 10 3.73 -11.89 -12.20
CA ILE A 10 3.70 -11.43 -10.81
C ILE A 10 3.57 -12.66 -9.90
N GLY A 11 4.66 -13.00 -9.22
CA GLY A 11 4.61 -14.04 -8.18
C GLY A 11 3.67 -13.66 -7.04
N VAL A 12 3.31 -14.65 -6.22
CA VAL A 12 2.45 -14.42 -5.03
C VAL A 12 3.09 -13.42 -4.06
N TRP A 13 4.42 -13.42 -3.93
CA TRP A 13 5.15 -12.55 -3.01
C TRP A 13 5.03 -11.05 -3.31
N PRO A 14 5.24 -10.57 -4.55
CA PRO A 14 4.99 -9.17 -4.89
C PRO A 14 3.57 -8.71 -4.58
N LEU A 15 2.56 -9.56 -4.80
CA LEU A 15 1.16 -9.22 -4.45
C LEU A 15 0.98 -9.03 -2.95
N ILE A 16 1.52 -9.94 -2.13
CA ILE A 16 1.49 -9.81 -0.67
C ILE A 16 2.21 -8.53 -0.24
N MET A 17 3.39 -8.27 -0.80
CA MET A 17 4.17 -7.06 -0.52
C MET A 17 3.38 -5.79 -0.89
N GLY A 18 2.72 -5.76 -2.05
CA GLY A 18 1.88 -4.65 -2.49
C GLY A 18 0.72 -4.38 -1.55
N VAL A 19 0.04 -5.44 -1.10
CA VAL A 19 -1.05 -5.35 -0.12
C VAL A 19 -0.54 -4.82 1.22
N THR A 20 0.57 -5.36 1.74
CA THR A 20 1.11 -4.89 3.03
C THR A 20 1.62 -3.46 2.94
N MET A 21 2.26 -3.06 1.83
CA MET A 21 2.68 -1.69 1.58
C MET A 21 1.48 -0.73 1.54
N PHE A 22 0.43 -1.13 0.83
CA PHE A 22 -0.81 -0.36 0.75
C PHE A 22 -1.46 -0.18 2.13
N LEU A 23 -1.57 -1.25 2.93
CA LEU A 23 -2.10 -1.17 4.29
C LEU A 23 -1.25 -0.27 5.19
N GLN A 24 0.08 -0.39 5.12
CA GLN A 24 1.01 0.42 5.89
C GLN A 24 0.84 1.91 5.58
N MET A 25 0.76 2.29 4.31
CA MET A 25 0.52 3.68 3.92
C MET A 25 -0.81 4.22 4.45
N ARG A 26 -1.84 3.38 4.50
CA ARG A 26 -3.17 3.75 4.99
C ARG A 26 -3.25 3.88 6.51
N MET A 27 -2.22 3.49 7.26
CA MET A 27 -2.13 3.78 8.69
C MET A 27 -1.79 5.25 8.97
N ASN A 28 -1.26 5.95 7.98
CA ASN A 28 -0.93 7.37 8.09
C ASN A 28 -2.09 8.23 7.56
N PRO A 29 -2.29 9.45 8.09
CA PRO A 29 -3.27 10.38 7.55
C PRO A 29 -3.00 10.65 6.06
N THR A 30 -4.06 10.63 5.24
CA THR A 30 -3.93 10.91 3.80
C THR A 30 -3.52 12.38 3.60
N PRO A 31 -2.53 12.69 2.73
CA PRO A 31 -2.15 14.07 2.43
C PRO A 31 -3.35 14.91 1.95
N PRO A 32 -3.47 16.19 2.36
CA PRO A 32 -4.59 17.04 1.96
C PRO A 32 -4.55 17.42 0.47
N ASP A 33 -3.37 17.44 -0.14
CA ASP A 33 -3.18 17.73 -1.56
C ASP A 33 -3.62 16.53 -2.44
N PRO A 34 -4.52 16.72 -3.41
CA PRO A 34 -5.01 15.66 -4.28
C PRO A 34 -3.92 14.99 -5.12
N THR A 35 -2.88 15.73 -5.52
CA THR A 35 -1.76 15.21 -6.31
C THR A 35 -0.93 14.24 -5.49
N GLN A 36 -0.60 14.62 -4.25
CA GLN A 36 0.15 13.75 -3.33
C GLN A 36 -0.68 12.52 -2.95
N ALA A 37 -1.97 12.67 -2.69
CA ALA A 37 -2.87 11.56 -2.40
C ALA A 37 -2.94 10.56 -3.56
N ALA A 38 -2.96 11.03 -4.81
CA ALA A 38 -2.90 10.18 -5.99
C ALA A 38 -1.58 9.39 -6.05
N ILE A 39 -0.44 10.05 -5.83
CA ILE A 39 0.88 9.40 -5.81
C ILE A 39 0.91 8.27 -4.76
N PHE A 40 0.47 8.54 -3.53
CA PHE A 40 0.46 7.54 -2.44
C PHE A 40 -0.51 6.39 -2.73
N THR A 41 -1.58 6.64 -3.47
CA THR A 41 -2.54 5.59 -3.86
C THR A 41 -1.96 4.66 -4.94
N TRP A 42 -1.22 5.22 -5.90
CA TRP A 42 -0.65 4.45 -7.02
C TRP A 42 0.72 3.84 -6.72
N MET A 43 1.48 4.40 -5.78
CA MET A 43 2.84 3.96 -5.46
C MET A 43 2.91 2.45 -5.13
N PRO A 44 2.04 1.85 -4.29
CA PRO A 44 2.09 0.42 -4.01
C PRO A 44 1.89 -0.44 -5.25
N VAL A 45 1.03 0.00 -6.18
CA VAL A 45 0.78 -0.71 -7.43
C VAL A 45 2.04 -0.70 -8.29
N ILE A 46 2.62 0.47 -8.52
CA ILE A 46 3.85 0.63 -9.31
C ILE A 46 4.99 -0.21 -8.71
N PHE A 47 5.19 -0.14 -7.39
CA PHE A 47 6.22 -0.91 -6.70
C PHE A 47 6.00 -2.41 -6.79
N THR A 48 4.75 -2.88 -6.77
CA THR A 48 4.42 -4.31 -6.92
C THR A 48 4.91 -4.86 -8.25
N PHE A 49 4.61 -4.16 -9.35
CA PHE A 49 5.07 -4.58 -10.69
C PHE A 49 6.57 -4.43 -10.86
N MET A 50 7.16 -3.36 -10.32
CA MET A 50 8.60 -3.15 -10.36
C MET A 50 9.35 -4.26 -9.62
N MET A 51 8.87 -4.64 -8.42
CA MET A 51 9.49 -5.68 -7.59
C MET A 51 9.22 -7.11 -8.08
N ALA A 52 8.27 -7.30 -9.00
CA ALA A 52 7.92 -8.62 -9.52
C ALA A 52 9.08 -9.33 -10.23
N GLY A 53 10.03 -8.58 -10.81
CA GLY A 53 11.22 -9.12 -11.45
C GLY A 53 12.40 -9.40 -10.51
N PHE A 54 12.30 -9.03 -9.22
CA PHE A 54 13.40 -9.17 -8.27
C PHE A 54 13.42 -10.54 -7.58
N PRO A 55 14.56 -10.98 -7.01
CA PRO A 55 14.64 -12.24 -6.27
C PRO A 55 13.63 -12.30 -5.12
N ALA A 56 12.97 -13.45 -4.96
CA ALA A 56 11.88 -13.62 -3.98
C ALA A 56 12.31 -13.30 -2.54
N GLY A 57 13.56 -13.56 -2.15
CA GLY A 57 14.07 -13.23 -0.81
C GLY A 57 13.98 -11.75 -0.47
N LEU A 58 14.25 -10.86 -1.44
CA LEU A 58 14.13 -9.41 -1.25
C LEU A 58 12.65 -9.01 -1.05
N VAL A 59 11.76 -9.59 -1.86
CA VAL A 59 10.33 -9.30 -1.79
C VAL A 59 9.71 -9.79 -0.48
N ILE A 60 10.11 -10.98 -0.02
CA ILE A 60 9.71 -11.55 1.28
C ILE A 60 10.19 -10.66 2.42
N TYR A 61 11.44 -10.19 2.38
CA TYR A 61 11.98 -9.27 3.38
C TYR A 61 11.12 -8.01 3.50
N TRP A 62 10.76 -7.38 2.38
CA TRP A 62 9.88 -6.21 2.37
C TRP A 62 8.47 -6.52 2.88
N ALA A 63 7.86 -7.61 2.39
CA ALA A 63 6.52 -8.01 2.84
C ALA A 63 6.47 -8.22 4.36
N TRP A 64 7.49 -8.88 4.91
CA TRP A 64 7.61 -9.13 6.34
C TRP A 64 7.88 -7.84 7.12
N ASN A 65 8.77 -6.97 6.63
CA ASN A 65 9.06 -5.68 7.24
C ASN A 65 7.79 -4.82 7.34
N ASN A 66 7.06 -4.64 6.24
CA ASN A 66 5.79 -3.90 6.21
C ASN A 66 4.80 -4.47 7.23
N THR A 67 4.68 -5.80 7.30
CA THR A 67 3.77 -6.48 8.24
C THR A 67 4.13 -6.18 9.69
N LEU A 68 5.42 -6.29 10.06
CA LEU A 68 5.88 -5.95 11.41
C LEU A 68 5.68 -4.48 11.73
N SER A 69 5.95 -3.58 10.78
CA SER A 69 5.73 -2.15 10.95
C SER A 69 4.26 -1.81 11.18
N ILE A 70 3.34 -2.44 10.43
CA ILE A 70 1.90 -2.26 10.64
C ILE A 70 1.51 -2.68 12.05
N LEU A 71 1.94 -3.87 12.49
CA LEU A 71 1.65 -4.38 13.82
C LEU A 71 2.21 -3.45 14.91
N GLN A 72 3.48 -3.06 14.77
CA GLN A 72 4.14 -2.16 15.71
C GLN A 72 3.41 -0.81 15.79
N GLN A 73 3.16 -0.17 14.64
CA GLN A 73 2.49 1.13 14.59
C GLN A 73 1.07 1.03 15.16
N GLY A 74 0.35 -0.05 14.88
CA GLY A 74 -0.98 -0.30 15.41
C GLY A 74 -0.99 -0.44 16.93
N VAL A 75 -0.01 -1.16 17.50
CA VAL A 75 0.15 -1.28 18.96
C VAL A 75 0.50 0.08 19.58
N ILE A 76 1.40 0.85 18.98
CA ILE A 76 1.78 2.18 19.48
C ILE A 76 0.59 3.13 19.48
N MET A 77 -0.14 3.24 18.38
CA MET A 77 -1.32 4.12 18.28
C MET A 77 -2.38 3.74 19.31
N LYS A 78 -2.66 2.43 19.47
CA LYS A 78 -3.59 1.94 20.48
C LYS A 78 -3.14 2.29 21.90
N ARG A 79 -1.85 2.19 22.21
CA ARG A 79 -1.29 2.54 23.53
C ARG A 79 -1.31 4.04 23.80
N GLN A 80 -1.13 4.86 22.77
CA GLN A 80 -1.10 6.32 22.86
C GLN A 80 -2.49 6.95 22.74
N GLY A 81 -3.56 6.15 22.59
CA GLY A 81 -4.91 6.67 22.38
C GLY A 81 -5.10 7.36 21.01
N ALA A 82 -4.18 7.16 20.07
CA ALA A 82 -4.29 7.68 18.72
C ALA A 82 -5.27 6.82 17.90
N LYS A 83 -6.07 7.50 17.07
CA LYS A 83 -7.00 6.85 16.16
C LYS A 83 -6.23 6.09 15.08
N ILE A 84 -6.65 4.86 14.78
CA ILE A 84 -6.11 4.09 13.66
C ILE A 84 -6.85 4.51 12.40
N GLU A 85 -6.23 5.35 11.58
CA GLU A 85 -6.82 5.93 10.36
C GLU A 85 -7.07 4.91 9.22
N LEU A 86 -6.62 3.66 9.39
CA LEU A 86 -6.70 2.60 8.38
C LEU A 86 -8.12 2.47 7.80
N TRP A 87 -9.13 2.35 8.66
CA TRP A 87 -10.50 2.12 8.22
C TRP A 87 -11.11 3.35 7.55
N ASP A 88 -10.86 4.54 8.10
CA ASP A 88 -11.35 5.79 7.52
C ASP A 88 -10.75 6.04 6.14
N ASN A 89 -9.44 5.82 6.01
CA ASN A 89 -8.71 5.96 4.75
C ASN A 89 -9.17 4.93 3.69
N LEU A 90 -9.52 3.71 4.09
CA LEU A 90 -10.07 2.70 3.17
C LEU A 90 -11.48 3.07 2.69
N VAL A 91 -12.35 3.51 3.60
CA VAL A 91 -13.70 3.95 3.24
C VAL A 91 -13.68 5.20 2.35
N ALA A 92 -12.75 6.12 2.60
CA ALA A 92 -12.57 7.33 1.81
C ALA A 92 -12.27 7.07 0.32
N LEU A 93 -11.66 5.92 -0.02
CA LEU A 93 -11.41 5.53 -1.41
C LEU A 93 -12.69 5.24 -2.21
N PHE A 94 -13.70 4.68 -1.54
CA PHE A 94 -14.96 4.29 -2.17
C PHE A 94 -16.01 5.39 -2.07
N ARG A 95 -15.82 6.37 -1.19
CA ARG A 95 -16.71 7.51 -1.03
C ARG A 95 -16.53 8.45 -2.23
N LYS A 96 -17.55 8.56 -3.07
CA LYS A 96 -17.62 9.55 -4.17
C LYS A 96 -17.35 10.94 -3.58
N LYS A 97 -16.27 11.61 -4.01
CA LYS A 97 -16.11 13.04 -3.73
C LYS A 97 -17.28 13.76 -4.39
N PRO A 98 -18.01 14.66 -3.68
CA PRO A 98 -18.97 15.51 -4.33
C PRO A 98 -18.25 16.26 -5.46
N SER A 99 -18.90 16.36 -6.63
CA SER A 99 -18.37 17.17 -7.74
C SER A 99 -18.02 18.54 -7.17
N PRO A 100 -16.82 19.09 -7.43
CA PRO A 100 -16.61 20.51 -7.24
C PRO A 100 -17.76 21.19 -7.98
N ALA A 101 -18.61 21.90 -7.24
CA ALA A 101 -19.54 22.81 -7.89
C ALA A 101 -18.66 23.81 -8.64
N GLU A 102 -18.76 23.80 -9.97
CA GLU A 102 -18.19 24.84 -10.83
C GLU A 102 -18.74 26.21 -10.43
#